data_AF-A0A7V5T880-F1
#
_entry.id   AF-A0A7V5T880-F1
#
_cell.length_a   1.000
_cell.length_b   1.000
_cell.length_c   1.000
_cell.angle_alpha   90.00
_cell.angle_beta   90.00
_cell.angle_gamma   90.00
#
_symmetry.space_group_name_H-M   'P 1'
#
loop_
_entity.id
_entity.type
_entity.pdbx_description
1 polymer ?
#
loop_
_entity_poly.entity_id
_entity_poly.type
_entity_poly.pdbx_seq_one_letter_code
_entity_poly.pdbx_strand_id
1 'polypeptide(L)'
;LLVKFDKSFGATGRSYGDVSGNRTREDIERRRRDRWNFLFIAGMWFQDLFNYDFRRTERCIIPYATQEGEISFCAYNTGIGWRKIVEKMHMTATLSKWYEQHGRHEIFAGGKSVPLSSTAHSLLVREELVTQDVQHDLERLGIPKNAREEKLWRRRLSKAENEQMARLYRQLVLNEPVEPLVQLKGLRNKTPNVGVGVGD
;
A
#
# COMPACT_ATOMS: atom_id res chain seq x y z
N LEU A 1 18.55 -17.54 -11.57
CA LEU A 1 17.33 -17.43 -12.40
C LEU A 1 17.15 -18.63 -13.35
N LEU A 2 18.14 -18.93 -14.20
CA LEU A 2 18.06 -19.97 -15.24
C LEU A 2 17.69 -21.36 -14.70
N VAL A 3 18.29 -21.80 -13.58
CA VAL A 3 17.96 -23.10 -12.96
C VAL A 3 16.48 -23.21 -12.56
N LYS A 4 15.84 -22.11 -12.18
CA LYS A 4 14.44 -22.10 -11.76
C LYS A 4 13.49 -22.07 -12.96
N PHE A 5 13.82 -21.27 -13.97
CA PHE A 5 13.10 -21.28 -15.25
C PHE A 5 13.15 -22.68 -15.89
N ASP A 6 14.33 -23.30 -15.85
CA ASP A 6 14.57 -24.64 -16.34
C ASP A 6 13.82 -25.73 -15.55
N LYS A 7 13.68 -25.60 -14.23
CA LYS A 7 12.87 -26.53 -13.43
C LYS A 7 11.37 -26.45 -13.75
N SER A 8 10.88 -25.24 -14.03
CA SER A 8 9.47 -24.99 -14.35
C SER A 8 9.11 -25.37 -15.80
N PHE A 9 10.02 -25.14 -16.75
CA PHE A 9 9.73 -25.27 -18.18
C PHE A 9 10.59 -26.31 -18.94
N GLY A 10 11.62 -26.89 -18.31
CA GLY A 10 12.49 -27.91 -18.91
C GLY A 10 13.42 -27.38 -20.01
N ALA A 11 13.78 -26.09 -20.00
CA ALA A 11 14.38 -25.39 -21.12
C ALA A 11 15.86 -25.72 -21.42
N THR A 12 16.63 -26.24 -20.46
CA THR A 12 18.09 -26.48 -20.59
C THR A 12 18.47 -27.97 -20.60
N GLY A 13 17.49 -28.88 -20.66
CA GLY A 13 17.73 -30.33 -20.79
C GLY A 13 18.20 -31.04 -19.51
N ARG A 14 18.28 -30.33 -18.38
CA ARG A 14 18.55 -30.94 -17.06
C ARG A 14 17.27 -31.58 -16.52
N SER A 15 17.37 -32.80 -15.99
CA SER A 15 16.21 -33.56 -15.50
C SER A 15 15.83 -33.15 -14.07
N TYR A 16 14.64 -32.57 -13.92
CA TYR A 16 14.00 -32.30 -12.63
C TYR A 16 12.66 -33.04 -12.47
N GLY A 17 12.49 -34.10 -13.26
CA GLY A 17 11.25 -34.83 -13.47
C GLY A 17 10.53 -34.41 -14.76
N ASP A 18 9.52 -35.15 -15.18
CA ASP A 18 8.75 -34.85 -16.40
C ASP A 18 7.79 -33.65 -16.21
N VAL A 19 7.78 -32.74 -17.19
CA VAL A 19 6.86 -31.58 -17.28
C VAL A 19 5.63 -31.86 -18.14
N SER A 20 5.66 -32.96 -18.90
CA SER A 20 4.59 -33.34 -19.81
C SER A 20 3.35 -33.87 -19.07
N GLY A 21 2.29 -34.13 -19.83
CA GLY A 21 1.07 -34.76 -19.30
C GLY A 21 1.28 -36.16 -18.72
N ASN A 22 2.39 -36.84 -19.06
CA ASN A 22 2.69 -38.22 -18.64
C ASN A 22 3.47 -38.31 -17.32
N ARG A 23 3.62 -37.20 -16.58
CA ARG A 23 4.39 -37.13 -15.34
C ARG A 23 3.93 -38.13 -14.27
N THR A 24 4.88 -38.75 -13.58
CA THR A 24 4.61 -39.68 -12.47
C THR A 24 4.41 -38.96 -11.14
N ARG A 25 3.91 -39.65 -10.11
CA ARG A 25 3.80 -39.08 -8.74
C ARG A 25 5.16 -38.65 -8.18
N GLU A 26 6.21 -39.41 -8.46
CA GLU A 26 7.57 -39.10 -8.02
C GLU A 26 8.10 -37.80 -8.64
N ASP A 27 7.75 -37.53 -9.91
CA ASP A 27 8.08 -36.27 -10.59
C ASP A 27 7.40 -35.07 -9.93
N ILE A 28 6.13 -35.24 -9.53
CA ILE A 28 5.34 -34.20 -8.86
C ILE A 28 5.94 -33.89 -7.49
N GLU A 29 6.25 -34.90 -6.69
CA GLU A 29 6.86 -34.73 -5.37
C GLU A 29 8.24 -34.08 -5.45
N ARG A 30 9.07 -34.49 -6.42
CA ARG A 30 10.39 -33.91 -6.65
C ARG A 30 10.31 -32.42 -6.96
N ARG A 31 9.29 -31.96 -7.70
CA ARG A 31 9.06 -30.55 -8.00
C ARG A 31 8.45 -29.77 -6.83
N ARG A 32 7.50 -30.35 -6.10
CA ARG A 32 6.85 -29.70 -4.95
C ARG A 32 7.78 -29.49 -3.75
N ARG A 33 8.90 -30.20 -3.68
CA ARG A 33 9.97 -29.95 -2.70
C ARG A 33 10.63 -28.58 -2.87
N ASP A 34 10.50 -27.92 -4.02
CA ASP A 34 11.02 -26.57 -4.20
C ASP A 34 10.07 -25.54 -3.56
N ARG A 35 10.59 -24.80 -2.56
CA ARG A 35 9.80 -23.90 -1.69
C ARG A 35 9.10 -22.74 -2.43
N TRP A 36 9.61 -22.35 -3.60
CA TRP A 36 9.06 -21.26 -4.42
C TRP A 36 9.09 -21.66 -5.89
N ASN A 37 7.91 -21.60 -6.53
CA ASN A 37 7.74 -21.77 -7.97
C ASN A 37 7.90 -20.42 -8.68
N PHE A 38 8.22 -20.48 -9.96
CA PHE A 38 8.41 -19.30 -10.80
C PHE A 38 7.17 -18.39 -10.80
N LEU A 39 7.33 -17.16 -10.34
CA LEU A 39 6.33 -16.09 -10.42
C LEU A 39 6.76 -15.14 -11.54
N PHE A 40 5.91 -14.97 -12.55
CA PHE A 40 6.11 -14.01 -13.63
C PHE A 40 5.17 -12.82 -13.45
N ILE A 41 5.74 -11.61 -13.47
CA ILE A 41 4.98 -10.36 -13.41
C ILE A 41 5.15 -9.69 -14.77
N ALA A 42 4.07 -9.71 -15.57
CA ALA A 42 4.02 -9.03 -16.86
C ALA A 42 3.37 -7.66 -16.70
N GLY A 43 4.02 -6.62 -17.23
CA GLY A 43 3.42 -5.31 -17.41
C GLY A 43 2.83 -5.19 -18.82
N MET A 44 1.61 -4.66 -18.91
CA MET A 44 1.03 -4.20 -20.18
C MET A 44 0.72 -2.72 -20.08
N TRP A 45 0.95 -1.97 -21.16
CA TRP A 45 0.56 -0.57 -21.25
C TRP A 45 -0.66 -0.44 -22.18
N PHE A 46 -1.69 0.21 -21.67
CA PHE A 46 -2.89 0.57 -22.42
C PHE A 46 -2.60 1.69 -23.41
N GLN A 47 -3.12 1.57 -24.63
CA GLN A 47 -3.08 2.66 -25.61
C GLN A 47 -4.05 3.76 -25.19
N ASP A 48 -3.72 5.01 -25.53
CA ASP A 48 -4.62 6.13 -25.30
C ASP A 48 -5.80 6.10 -26.28
N LEU A 49 -6.91 6.74 -25.91
CA LEU A 49 -8.11 6.73 -26.74
C LEU A 49 -7.90 7.45 -28.09
N PHE A 50 -7.04 8.48 -28.14
CA PHE A 50 -6.80 9.27 -29.35
C PHE A 50 -5.87 8.59 -30.37
N ASN A 51 -5.15 7.53 -29.98
CA ASN A 51 -4.26 6.76 -30.86
C ASN A 51 -4.62 5.26 -30.87
N TYR A 52 -5.86 4.94 -30.52
CA TYR A 52 -6.34 3.56 -30.44
C TYR A 52 -6.50 2.94 -31.85
N ASP A 53 -5.73 1.89 -32.13
CA ASP A 53 -5.81 1.15 -33.40
C ASP A 53 -6.89 0.05 -33.34
N PHE A 54 -7.93 0.19 -34.15
CA PHE A 54 -9.02 -0.79 -34.25
C PHE A 54 -8.54 -2.19 -34.63
N ARG A 55 -7.50 -2.31 -35.47
CA ARG A 55 -6.91 -3.60 -35.86
C ARG A 55 -6.27 -4.33 -34.68
N ARG A 56 -6.01 -3.64 -33.56
CA ARG A 56 -5.58 -4.28 -32.32
C ARG A 56 -6.71 -5.04 -31.64
N THR A 57 -7.93 -4.52 -31.74
CA THR A 57 -9.14 -5.16 -31.20
C THR A 57 -9.43 -6.47 -31.92
N GLU A 58 -9.29 -6.47 -33.25
CA GLU A 58 -9.52 -7.64 -34.11
C GLU A 58 -8.50 -8.76 -33.86
N ARG A 59 -7.27 -8.41 -33.48
CA ARG A 59 -6.20 -9.37 -33.15
C ARG A 59 -6.21 -9.83 -31.69
N CYS A 60 -7.11 -9.30 -30.87
CA CYS A 60 -7.12 -9.63 -29.45
C CYS A 60 -7.71 -11.03 -29.24
N ILE A 61 -6.85 -11.99 -28.90
CA ILE A 61 -7.21 -13.40 -28.69
C ILE A 61 -7.74 -13.72 -27.28
N ILE A 62 -7.80 -12.72 -26.39
CA ILE A 62 -8.21 -12.92 -25.00
C ILE A 62 -9.69 -12.55 -24.89
N PRO A 63 -10.60 -13.53 -24.73
CA PRO A 63 -12.01 -13.25 -24.57
C PRO A 63 -12.29 -12.76 -23.15
N TYR A 64 -13.27 -11.87 -23.04
CA TYR A 64 -13.85 -11.38 -21.81
C TYR A 64 -15.34 -11.70 -21.83
N ALA A 65 -15.83 -12.41 -20.81
CA ALA A 65 -17.24 -12.75 -20.72
C ALA A 65 -18.03 -11.56 -20.17
N THR A 66 -19.10 -11.19 -20.87
CA THR A 66 -20.12 -10.24 -20.41
C THR A 66 -21.49 -10.90 -20.48
N GLN A 67 -22.49 -10.28 -19.86
CA GLN A 67 -23.87 -10.77 -19.89
C GLN A 67 -24.45 -10.83 -21.30
N GLU A 68 -23.99 -9.95 -22.20
CA GLU A 68 -24.43 -9.86 -23.60
C GLU A 68 -23.64 -10.80 -24.54
N GLY A 69 -22.64 -11.51 -24.01
CA GLY A 69 -21.78 -12.42 -24.78
C GLY A 69 -20.29 -12.15 -24.58
N GLU A 70 -19.49 -12.66 -25.51
CA GLU A 70 -18.03 -12.55 -25.47
C GLU A 70 -17.55 -11.29 -26.20
N ILE A 71 -16.67 -10.53 -25.54
CA ILE A 71 -16.03 -9.35 -26.09
C ILE A 71 -14.52 -9.46 -25.86
N SER A 72 -13.70 -8.95 -26.79
CA SER A 72 -12.25 -9.04 -26.62
C SER A 72 -11.75 -8.16 -25.47
N PHE A 73 -10.68 -8.59 -24.78
CA PHE A 73 -10.08 -7.86 -23.67
C PHE A 73 -9.73 -6.41 -24.05
N CYS A 74 -9.21 -6.18 -25.26
CA CYS A 74 -8.87 -4.85 -25.76
C CYS A 74 -10.12 -3.97 -25.95
N ALA A 75 -11.22 -4.52 -26.47
CA ALA A 75 -12.47 -3.78 -26.62
C ALA A 75 -13.06 -3.39 -25.25
N TYR A 76 -13.01 -4.30 -24.27
CA TYR A 76 -13.60 -4.06 -22.96
C TYR A 76 -12.80 -3.02 -22.15
N ASN A 77 -11.49 -3.21 -21.98
CA ASN A 77 -10.69 -2.41 -21.04
C ASN A 77 -10.02 -1.16 -21.66
N THR A 78 -9.69 -1.18 -22.94
CA THR A 78 -8.78 -0.18 -23.55
C THR A 78 -9.44 0.67 -24.63
N GLY A 79 -10.41 0.11 -25.36
CA GLY A 79 -10.99 0.74 -26.54
C GLY A 79 -12.04 1.82 -26.23
N ILE A 80 -13.10 1.85 -27.03
CA ILE A 80 -14.16 2.88 -27.06
C ILE A 80 -15.02 2.97 -25.79
N GLY A 81 -14.62 2.31 -24.69
CA GLY A 81 -15.32 2.39 -23.42
C GLY A 81 -16.52 1.45 -23.32
N TRP A 82 -16.49 0.31 -24.01
CA TRP A 82 -17.49 -0.76 -23.88
C TRP A 82 -17.76 -1.15 -22.44
N ARG A 83 -16.73 -1.18 -21.59
CA ARG A 83 -16.89 -1.36 -20.15
C ARG A 83 -17.89 -0.39 -19.53
N LYS A 84 -17.82 0.91 -19.84
CA LYS A 84 -18.74 1.91 -19.28
C LYS A 84 -20.18 1.66 -19.72
N ILE A 85 -20.36 1.18 -20.95
CA ILE A 85 -21.69 0.88 -21.50
C ILE A 85 -22.26 -0.35 -20.78
N VAL A 86 -21.51 -1.45 -20.74
CA VAL A 86 -21.93 -2.70 -20.07
C VAL A 86 -22.20 -2.48 -18.58
N GLU A 87 -21.28 -1.81 -17.87
CA GLU A 87 -21.46 -1.51 -16.44
C GLU A 87 -22.67 -0.61 -16.20
N LYS A 88 -22.94 0.36 -17.07
CA LYS A 88 -24.11 1.25 -16.95
C LYS A 88 -25.42 0.52 -17.27
N MET A 89 -25.42 -0.40 -18.24
CA MET A 89 -26.62 -1.19 -18.61
C MET A 89 -27.05 -2.12 -17.46
N HIS A 90 -26.09 -2.76 -16.78
CA HIS A 90 -26.38 -3.65 -15.65
C HIS A 90 -26.32 -2.96 -14.28
N MET A 91 -26.29 -1.63 -14.25
CA MET A 91 -26.31 -0.88 -13.00
C MET A 91 -27.69 -1.02 -12.32
N THR A 92 -27.71 -1.62 -11.14
CA THR A 92 -28.96 -2.02 -10.45
C THR A 92 -29.74 -0.84 -9.89
N ALA A 93 -29.06 0.12 -9.25
CA ALA A 93 -29.68 1.34 -8.74
C ALA A 93 -28.69 2.50 -8.75
N THR A 94 -29.13 3.68 -9.17
CA THR A 94 -28.39 4.92 -8.90
C THR A 94 -28.55 5.30 -7.44
N LEU A 95 -27.57 6.01 -6.88
CA LEU A 95 -27.65 6.53 -5.52
C LEU A 95 -28.93 7.35 -5.28
N SER A 96 -29.40 8.08 -6.29
CA SER A 96 -30.67 8.82 -6.24
C SER A 96 -31.88 7.90 -6.06
N LYS A 97 -31.99 6.83 -6.87
CA LYS A 97 -33.08 5.85 -6.73
C LYS A 97 -33.05 5.14 -5.37
N TRP A 98 -31.84 4.85 -4.88
CA TRP A 98 -31.67 4.27 -3.56
C TRP A 98 -32.18 5.19 -2.45
N TYR A 99 -31.85 6.49 -2.54
CA TYR A 99 -32.30 7.51 -1.59
C TYR A 99 -33.80 7.82 -1.68
N GLU A 100 -34.42 7.71 -2.85
CA GLU A 100 -35.88 7.81 -2.98
C GLU A 100 -36.59 6.67 -2.25
N GLN A 101 -36.05 5.45 -2.33
CA GLN A 101 -36.67 4.25 -1.73
C GLN A 101 -36.41 4.12 -0.22
N HIS A 102 -35.18 4.40 0.21
CA HIS A 102 -34.75 4.15 1.60
C HIS A 102 -34.59 5.44 2.41
N GLY A 103 -34.81 6.60 1.79
CA GLY A 103 -34.45 7.89 2.36
C GLY A 103 -32.94 8.11 2.33
N ARG A 104 -32.53 9.36 2.58
CA ARG A 104 -31.15 9.65 2.97
C ARG A 104 -31.02 9.44 4.47
N HIS A 105 -29.97 8.73 4.88
CA HIS A 105 -29.56 8.76 6.28
C HIS A 105 -29.16 10.20 6.64
N GLU A 106 -29.51 10.65 7.83
CA GLU A 106 -29.15 11.99 8.29
C GLU A 106 -27.63 12.09 8.44
N ILE A 107 -27.06 13.11 7.79
CA ILE A 107 -25.63 13.42 7.90
C ILE A 107 -25.47 14.55 8.92
N PHE A 108 -24.93 14.21 10.09
CA PHE A 108 -24.60 15.17 11.13
C PHE A 108 -23.19 15.70 10.89
N ALA A 109 -23.10 16.87 10.25
CA ALA A 109 -21.86 17.58 10.01
C ALA A 109 -21.96 19.02 10.52
N GLY A 110 -20.82 19.63 10.88
CA GLY A 110 -20.74 21.04 11.30
C GLY A 110 -21.24 21.32 12.72
N GLY A 111 -20.97 20.42 13.67
CA GLY A 111 -21.34 20.61 15.08
C GLY A 111 -22.83 20.38 15.39
N LYS A 112 -23.59 19.81 14.46
CA LYS A 112 -24.98 19.42 14.68
C LYS A 112 -25.07 18.26 15.67
N SER A 113 -26.03 18.33 16.59
CA SER A 113 -26.28 17.29 17.59
C SER A 113 -26.78 16.00 16.94
N VAL A 114 -26.19 14.86 17.32
CA VAL A 114 -26.58 13.53 16.83
C VAL A 114 -27.60 12.94 17.80
N PRO A 115 -28.80 12.54 17.34
CA PRO A 115 -29.76 11.82 18.17
C PRO A 115 -29.24 10.40 18.41
N LEU A 116 -28.60 10.20 19.56
CA LEU A 116 -28.18 8.89 20.04
C LEU A 116 -29.38 8.18 20.69
N SER A 117 -29.49 6.86 20.52
CA SER A 117 -30.54 6.05 21.17
C SER A 117 -30.40 6.01 22.69
N SER A 118 -29.19 6.21 23.21
CA SER A 118 -28.90 6.35 24.63
C SER A 118 -27.64 7.19 24.83
N THR A 119 -27.66 8.05 25.84
CA THR A 119 -26.48 8.78 26.35
C THR A 119 -25.86 8.05 27.54
N ALA A 120 -26.37 6.89 27.94
CA ALA A 120 -25.79 6.11 29.02
C ALA A 120 -24.41 5.56 28.60
N HIS A 121 -23.38 5.95 29.34
CA HIS A 121 -22.01 5.48 29.15
C HIS A 121 -21.48 4.98 30.49
N SER A 122 -20.66 3.93 30.48
CA SER A 122 -19.99 3.39 31.68
C SER A 122 -18.79 4.25 32.12
N LEU A 123 -18.44 5.26 31.32
CA LEU A 123 -17.34 6.18 31.59
C LEU A 123 -17.76 7.20 32.66
N LEU A 124 -17.16 7.10 33.84
CA LEU A 124 -17.34 8.11 34.89
C LEU A 124 -16.45 9.31 34.56
N VAL A 125 -17.06 10.33 33.99
CA VAL A 125 -16.40 11.61 33.70
C VAL A 125 -16.33 12.41 35.00
N ARG A 126 -15.13 12.55 35.56
CA ARG A 126 -14.90 13.44 36.73
C ARG A 126 -14.79 14.88 36.22
N GLU A 127 -15.80 15.69 36.45
CA GLU A 127 -15.87 17.09 35.96
C GLU A 127 -14.64 17.93 36.35
N GLU A 128 -14.07 17.66 37.52
CA GLU A 128 -12.88 18.32 38.05
C GLU A 128 -11.65 18.14 37.16
N LEU A 129 -11.53 16.99 36.48
CA LEU A 129 -10.40 16.70 35.59
C LEU A 129 -10.65 17.18 34.15
N VAL A 130 -11.90 17.31 33.74
CA VAL A 130 -12.28 17.74 32.38
C VAL A 130 -12.18 19.24 32.20
N THR A 131 -12.40 20.01 33.27
CA THR A 131 -12.47 21.48 33.21
C THR A 131 -11.14 22.18 33.46
N GLN A 132 -10.13 21.48 34.00
CA GLN A 132 -8.86 22.08 34.39
C GLN A 132 -7.92 22.36 33.21
N ASP A 133 -7.83 21.45 32.24
CA ASP A 133 -6.89 21.60 31.11
C ASP A 133 -7.30 20.77 29.89
N VAL A 134 -6.78 21.12 28.72
CA VAL A 134 -6.99 20.36 27.49
C VAL A 134 -6.17 19.06 27.54
N GLN A 135 -6.72 17.99 26.99
CA GLN A 135 -6.03 16.70 26.93
C GLN A 135 -4.80 16.76 26.00
N HIS A 136 -3.61 16.67 26.60
CA HIS A 136 -2.30 16.73 25.94
C HIS A 136 -1.60 15.36 25.79
N ASP A 137 -2.24 14.27 26.17
CA ASP A 137 -1.71 12.90 26.09
C ASP A 137 -1.23 12.49 24.70
N LEU A 138 -2.05 12.72 23.66
CA LEU A 138 -1.71 12.38 22.28
C LEU A 138 -0.55 13.23 21.75
N GLU A 139 -0.41 14.47 22.20
CA GLU A 139 0.71 15.34 21.83
C GLU A 139 2.00 14.87 22.49
N ARG A 140 1.95 14.49 23.77
CA ARG A 140 3.09 13.91 24.49
C ARG A 140 3.54 12.58 23.89
N LEU A 141 2.60 11.78 23.40
CA LEU A 141 2.87 10.52 22.70
C LEU A 141 3.25 10.71 21.22
N GLY A 142 3.16 11.94 20.68
CA GLY A 142 3.44 12.25 19.28
C GLY A 142 2.46 11.62 18.28
N ILE A 143 1.25 11.27 18.74
CA ILE A 143 0.21 10.63 17.93
C ILE A 143 -0.62 11.73 17.23
N PRO A 144 -0.81 11.67 15.90
CA PRO A 144 -1.65 12.62 15.18
C PRO A 144 -3.10 12.63 15.68
N LYS A 145 -3.70 13.81 15.86
CA LYS A 145 -5.07 13.95 16.37
C LYS A 145 -6.14 13.89 15.28
N ASN A 146 -5.79 14.23 14.05
CA ASN A 146 -6.72 14.30 12.94
C ASN A 146 -6.13 13.74 11.64
N ALA A 147 -7.00 13.45 10.67
CA ALA A 147 -6.61 12.86 9.39
C ALA A 147 -5.60 13.72 8.59
N ARG A 148 -5.62 15.05 8.77
CA ARG A 148 -4.66 15.96 8.12
C ARG A 148 -3.26 15.78 8.69
N GLU A 149 -3.14 15.72 10.01
CA GLU A 149 -1.89 15.49 10.72
C GLU A 149 -1.33 14.10 10.41
N GLU A 150 -2.17 13.06 10.35
CA GLU A 150 -1.73 11.72 9.91
C GLU A 150 -1.16 11.72 8.49
N LYS A 151 -1.79 12.48 7.58
CA LYS A 151 -1.31 12.60 6.20
C LYS A 151 0.03 13.32 6.13
N LEU A 152 0.23 14.36 6.94
CA LEU A 152 1.51 15.05 7.04
C LEU A 152 2.59 14.16 7.67
N TRP A 153 2.24 13.41 8.70
CA TRP A 153 3.11 12.45 9.36
C TRP A 153 3.58 11.36 8.40
N ARG A 154 2.64 10.73 7.65
CA ARG A 154 2.97 9.77 6.59
C ARG A 154 3.89 10.34 5.51
N ARG A 155 3.64 11.59 5.09
CA ARG A 155 4.50 12.29 4.14
C ARG A 155 5.91 12.52 4.68
N ARG A 156 6.05 12.89 5.96
CA ARG A 156 7.35 13.07 6.61
C ARG A 156 8.11 11.74 6.71
N LEU A 157 7.43 10.66 7.10
CA LEU A 157 8.02 9.33 7.20
C LEU A 157 8.53 8.85 5.83
N SER A 158 7.69 8.91 4.80
CA SER A 158 8.08 8.55 3.43
C SER A 158 9.25 9.41 2.92
N LYS A 159 9.27 10.71 3.26
CA LYS A 159 10.40 11.57 2.89
C LYS A 159 11.69 11.13 3.56
N ALA A 160 11.66 10.78 4.85
CA ALA A 160 12.82 10.28 5.58
C ALA A 160 13.34 8.96 5.01
N GLU A 161 12.45 8.02 4.67
CA GLU A 161 12.80 6.76 4.00
C GLU A 161 13.45 7.02 2.65
N ASN A 162 12.87 7.90 1.83
CA ASN A 162 13.43 8.28 0.54
C ASN A 162 14.81 8.92 0.66
N GLU A 163 15.02 9.78 1.67
CA GLU A 163 16.33 10.39 1.95
C GLU A 163 17.36 9.36 2.38
N GLN A 164 16.99 8.38 3.22
CA GLN A 164 17.87 7.28 3.59
C GLN A 164 18.24 6.41 2.38
N MET A 165 17.26 6.05 1.55
CA MET A 165 17.48 5.28 0.32
C MET A 165 18.36 6.02 -0.67
N ALA A 166 18.18 7.34 -0.82
CA ALA A 166 19.04 8.18 -1.67
C ALA A 166 20.48 8.22 -1.15
N ARG A 167 20.71 8.29 0.17
CA ARG A 167 22.05 8.23 0.75
C ARG A 167 22.72 6.88 0.49
N LEU A 168 22.00 5.78 0.73
CA LEU A 168 22.50 4.43 0.45
C LEU A 168 22.81 4.23 -1.04
N TYR A 169 21.95 4.75 -1.93
CA TYR A 169 22.17 4.69 -3.37
C TYR A 169 23.45 5.43 -3.79
N ARG A 170 23.69 6.64 -3.26
CA ARG A 170 24.93 7.39 -3.54
C ARG A 170 26.18 6.64 -3.11
N GLN A 171 26.12 5.98 -1.95
CA GLN A 171 27.23 5.20 -1.42
C GLN A 171 27.48 3.91 -2.21
N LEU A 172 26.44 3.12 -2.48
CA LEU A 172 26.57 1.76 -3.02
C LEU A 172 26.57 1.69 -4.55
N VAL A 173 25.89 2.62 -5.22
CA VAL A 173 25.73 2.61 -6.68
C VAL A 173 26.62 3.64 -7.35
N LEU A 174 26.67 4.87 -6.82
CA LEU A 174 27.47 5.96 -7.38
C LEU A 174 28.89 6.02 -6.81
N ASN A 175 29.20 5.25 -5.76
CA ASN A 175 30.50 5.22 -5.07
C ASN A 175 31.00 6.61 -4.65
N GLU A 176 30.10 7.52 -4.28
CA GLU A 176 30.47 8.83 -3.78
C GLU A 176 31.18 8.70 -2.41
N PRO A 177 32.26 9.44 -2.16
CA PRO A 177 32.96 9.39 -0.88
C PRO A 177 32.05 9.88 0.24
N VAL A 178 31.95 9.11 1.32
CA VAL A 178 31.16 9.48 2.51
C VAL A 178 31.74 10.78 3.08
N GLU A 179 30.93 11.83 3.20
CA GLU A 179 31.38 13.09 3.79
C GLU A 179 32.00 12.84 5.17
N PRO A 180 33.19 13.41 5.46
CA PRO A 180 33.89 13.15 6.70
C PRO A 180 33.06 13.66 7.88
N LEU A 181 32.77 12.75 8.82
CA LEU A 181 32.09 13.06 10.06
C LEU A 181 32.85 14.16 10.81
N VAL A 182 32.22 15.32 11.03
CA VAL A 182 32.76 16.39 11.87
C VAL A 182 32.79 15.89 13.31
N GLN A 183 33.98 15.58 13.82
CA GLN A 183 34.17 15.21 15.22
C GLN A 183 33.93 16.44 16.11
N LEU A 184 32.81 16.45 16.85
CA LEU A 184 32.56 17.46 17.87
C LEU A 184 33.55 17.26 19.02
N LYS A 185 34.44 18.23 19.23
CA LYS A 185 35.41 18.23 20.33
C LYS A 185 34.63 18.23 21.65
N GLY A 186 34.82 17.19 22.47
CA GLY A 186 34.07 16.99 23.70
C GLY A 186 34.11 18.20 24.64
N LEU A 187 32.94 18.59 25.17
CA LEU A 187 32.80 19.60 26.20
C LEU A 187 33.58 19.16 27.46
N ARG A 188 34.57 19.97 27.84
CA ARG A 188 35.41 19.74 29.01
C ARG A 188 34.59 20.02 30.28
N ASN A 189 34.11 18.99 30.94
CA ASN A 189 33.43 19.13 32.23
C ASN A 189 34.40 19.71 33.27
N LYS A 190 34.11 20.92 33.78
CA LYS A 190 34.71 21.45 35.01
C LYS A 190 34.11 20.65 36.17
N THR A 191 34.91 19.78 36.79
CA THR A 191 34.56 19.20 38.09
C THR A 191 34.46 20.32 39.14
N PRO A 192 33.40 20.37 39.97
CA PRO A 192 33.34 21.30 41.09
C PRO A 192 34.36 20.84 42.15
N ASN A 193 35.21 21.77 42.58
CA ASN A 193 36.17 21.56 43.65
C ASN A 193 35.41 21.56 44.99
N VAL A 194 35.06 20.38 45.50
CA VAL A 194 34.49 20.25 46.86
C VAL A 194 35.67 20.13 47.82
N GLY A 195 36.12 21.27 48.35
CA GLY A 195 37.07 21.32 49.46
C GLY A 195 36.38 20.84 50.73
N VAL A 196 36.75 19.64 51.19
CA VAL A 196 36.39 19.13 52.52
C VAL A 196 37.36 19.76 53.51
N GLY A 197 36.86 20.62 54.38
CA GLY A 197 37.59 21.12 55.54
C GLY A 197 37.64 20.06 56.64
N VAL A 198 38.84 19.77 57.14
CA VAL A 198 39.10 19.06 58.40
C VAL A 198 40.25 19.80 59.10
N GLY A 199 40.19 19.88 60.44
CA GLY A 199 40.94 20.72 61.39
C GLY A 199 42.47 20.78 61.23
N ASP A 200 43.17 21.69 61.91
CA ASP A 200 43.01 22.12 63.31
C ASP A 200 43.01 23.65 63.53
#